data_AF-A0A358Q399-F1
#
_entry.id   AF-A0A358Q399-F1
#
_cell.length_a   1.000
_cell.length_b   1.000
_cell.length_c   1.000
_cell.angle_alpha   90.00
_cell.angle_beta   90.00
_cell.angle_gamma   90.00
#
_symmetry.space_group_name_H-M   'P 1'
#
loop_
_entity.id
_entity.type
_entity.pdbx_description
1 polymer ?
#
loop_
_entity_poly.entity_id
_entity_poly.type
_entity_poly.pdbx_seq_one_letter_code
_entity_poly.pdbx_strand_id
1 'polypeptide(L)'
;MSNFKRVMVANRGEIAIRVFRACNELGIRTVAIYSNEDKYSLFRSKADEAYLIGEGRSPVDAYLNIEEIISLAIKKGVDAIHPGYGFLSENPEFAKRCEQEGIEFIGPTAMMMDSLGDKIKSKIVAKEVGVPIIPGYEKDIKTVAEARRHAKECGYPLMLKA
;
A
#
# COMPACT_ATOMS: atom_id res chain seq x y z
N MET A 1 22.97 8.68 0.81
CA MET A 1 21.84 8.00 1.48
C MET A 1 21.01 9.07 2.16
N SER A 2 19.74 9.20 1.81
CA SER A 2 18.79 10.03 2.53
C SER A 2 18.71 9.49 3.96
N ASN A 3 19.15 10.29 4.93
CA ASN A 3 19.15 9.88 6.33
C ASN A 3 17.82 10.33 6.93
N PHE A 4 16.80 9.47 6.89
CA PHE A 4 15.50 9.78 7.48
C PHE A 4 15.67 10.07 8.97
N LYS A 5 15.08 11.17 9.45
CA LYS A 5 15.04 11.52 10.87
C LYS A 5 13.69 11.15 11.47
N ARG A 6 12.62 11.18 10.67
CA ARG A 6 11.24 10.91 11.08
C ARG A 6 10.49 10.08 10.05
N VAL A 7 10.00 8.92 10.47
CA VAL A 7 9.19 8.01 9.66
C VAL A 7 7.79 7.88 10.26
N MET A 8 6.77 8.12 9.44
CA MET A 8 5.39 7.81 9.79
C MET A 8 5.02 6.42 9.27
N VAL A 9 4.27 5.65 10.06
CA VAL A 9 3.68 4.39 9.57
C VAL A 9 2.20 4.62 9.27
N ALA A 10 1.83 4.54 8.00
CA ALA A 10 0.46 4.66 7.53
C ALA A 10 -0.29 3.32 7.64
N ASN A 11 -0.24 2.71 8.83
CA ASN A 11 -0.84 1.40 9.12
C ASN A 11 -1.10 1.25 10.63
N ARG A 12 -1.64 0.10 11.02
CA ARG A 12 -2.03 -0.23 12.40
C ARG A 12 -1.55 -1.62 12.80
N GLY A 13 -1.69 -1.95 14.08
CA GLY A 13 -1.47 -3.31 14.58
C GLY A 13 -0.01 -3.74 14.56
N GLU A 14 0.23 -5.02 14.27
CA GLU A 14 1.56 -5.63 14.42
C GLU A 14 2.59 -5.02 13.46
N ILE A 15 2.20 -4.76 12.20
CA ILE A 15 3.12 -4.24 11.18
C ILE A 15 3.64 -2.85 11.54
N ALA A 16 2.79 -2.03 12.16
CA ALA A 16 3.21 -0.73 12.68
C ALA A 16 4.30 -0.89 13.75
N ILE A 17 4.09 -1.78 14.73
CA ILE A 17 5.10 -2.09 15.76
C ILE A 17 6.39 -2.63 15.13
N ARG A 18 6.27 -3.52 14.14
CA ARG A 18 7.42 -4.11 13.44
C ARG A 18 8.27 -3.05 12.74
N VAL A 19 7.66 -2.06 12.12
CA VAL A 19 8.36 -0.94 11.47
C VAL A 19 8.93 0.03 12.50
N PHE A 20 8.20 0.34 13.57
CA PHE A 20 8.72 1.20 14.64
C PHE A 20 9.98 0.63 15.28
N ARG A 21 10.04 -0.70 15.50
CA ARG A 21 11.24 -1.38 16.00
C ARG A 21 12.44 -1.19 15.06
N ALA A 22 12.26 -1.36 13.76
CA ALA A 22 13.32 -1.16 12.78
C ALA A 22 13.79 0.30 12.75
N CYS A 23 12.86 1.27 12.80
CA CYS A 23 13.21 2.69 12.86
C CYS A 23 14.01 3.00 14.14
N ASN A 24 13.58 2.47 15.29
CA ASN A 24 14.26 2.65 16.56
C ASN A 24 15.69 2.08 16.57
N GLU A 25 15.91 0.90 15.97
CA GLU A 25 17.25 0.31 15.80
C GLU A 25 18.17 1.20 14.94
N LEU A 26 17.59 1.98 14.02
CA LEU A 26 18.30 2.93 13.17
C LEU A 26 18.39 4.34 13.77
N GLY A 27 17.85 4.57 14.97
CA GLY A 27 17.81 5.89 15.60
C GLY A 27 16.85 6.89 14.92
N ILE A 28 15.87 6.40 14.18
CA ILE A 28 14.87 7.19 13.44
C ILE A 28 13.63 7.39 14.33
N ARG A 29 13.14 8.63 14.44
CA ARG A 29 11.90 8.91 15.17
C ARG A 29 10.68 8.39 14.45
N THR A 30 9.71 7.91 15.20
CA THR A 30 8.53 7.20 14.68
C THR A 30 7.25 7.96 14.95
N VAL A 31 6.35 7.99 13.96
CA VAL A 31 5.04 8.62 14.06
C VAL A 31 3.95 7.59 13.74
N ALA A 32 3.04 7.36 14.67
CA ALA A 32 1.84 6.57 14.46
C ALA A 32 0.64 7.45 14.09
N ILE A 33 -0.25 6.91 13.26
CA ILE A 33 -1.61 7.43 13.06
C ILE A 33 -2.60 6.40 13.61
N TYR A 34 -3.70 6.83 14.20
CA TYR A 34 -4.71 5.90 14.72
C TYR A 34 -6.13 6.44 14.56
N SER A 35 -7.10 5.55 14.32
CA SER A 35 -8.53 5.91 14.35
C SER A 35 -9.06 6.01 15.78
N ASN A 36 -10.26 6.55 15.95
CA ASN A 36 -10.90 6.65 17.27
C ASN A 36 -11.03 5.29 17.99
N GLU A 37 -11.30 4.22 17.25
CA GLU A 37 -11.47 2.86 17.74
C GLU A 37 -10.15 2.19 18.11
N ASP A 38 -9.03 2.68 17.56
CA ASP A 38 -7.67 2.22 17.86
C ASP A 38 -6.99 3.00 19.00
N LYS A 39 -7.73 3.87 19.72
CA LYS A 39 -7.19 4.67 20.84
C LYS A 39 -6.42 3.86 21.89
N TYR A 40 -6.79 2.59 22.10
CA TYR A 40 -6.18 1.68 23.06
C TYR A 40 -5.27 0.63 22.42
N SER A 41 -5.07 0.67 21.11
CA SER A 41 -4.25 -0.30 20.40
C SER A 41 -2.77 -0.16 20.75
N LEU A 42 -2.09 -1.27 20.98
CA LEU A 42 -0.70 -1.30 21.47
C LEU A 42 0.28 -0.52 20.59
N PHE A 43 0.09 -0.55 19.27
CA PHE A 43 1.00 0.13 18.33
C PHE A 43 1.08 1.64 18.56
N ARG A 44 -0.01 2.26 19.05
CA ARG A 44 -0.08 3.70 19.34
C ARG A 44 0.97 4.12 20.37
N SER A 45 1.21 3.30 21.41
CA SER A 45 2.17 3.59 22.47
C SER A 45 3.59 3.08 22.19
N LYS A 46 3.81 2.49 21.01
CA LYS A 46 5.13 2.01 20.56
C LYS A 46 5.85 2.97 19.62
N ALA A 47 5.17 4.02 19.14
CA ALA A 47 5.80 5.11 18.41
C ALA A 47 6.19 6.25 19.37
N ASP A 48 7.12 7.11 18.93
CA ASP A 48 7.53 8.30 19.67
C ASP A 48 6.41 9.35 19.73
N GLU A 49 5.65 9.48 18.64
CA GLU A 49 4.50 10.36 18.52
C GLU A 49 3.31 9.59 17.94
N ALA A 50 2.08 9.94 18.34
CA ALA A 50 0.87 9.32 17.80
C ALA A 50 -0.24 10.35 17.63
N TYR A 51 -0.93 10.32 16.49
CA TYR A 51 -1.96 11.29 16.12
C TYR A 51 -3.26 10.63 15.71
N LEU A 52 -4.38 11.16 16.21
CA LEU A 52 -5.71 10.76 15.79
C LEU A 52 -5.95 11.21 14.34
N ILE A 53 -6.55 10.34 13.54
CA ILE A 53 -7.01 10.62 12.18
C ILE A 53 -8.45 10.13 11.97
N GLY A 54 -9.11 10.62 10.93
CA GLY A 54 -10.43 10.20 10.51
C GLY A 54 -11.51 10.52 11.54
N GLU A 55 -11.43 11.68 12.18
CA GLU A 55 -12.44 12.12 13.15
C GLU A 55 -13.83 12.12 12.48
N GLY A 56 -14.78 11.40 13.07
CA GLY A 56 -16.13 11.21 12.52
C GLY A 56 -16.25 10.21 11.37
N ARG A 57 -15.20 9.45 11.04
CA ARG A 57 -15.21 8.41 9.99
C ARG A 57 -15.22 7.01 10.58
N SER A 58 -15.50 6.01 9.72
CA SER A 58 -15.28 4.62 10.09
C SER A 58 -13.79 4.34 10.33
N PRO A 59 -13.44 3.33 11.14
CA PRO A 59 -12.04 3.00 11.42
C PRO A 59 -11.24 2.73 10.14
N VAL A 60 -11.85 2.05 9.17
CA VAL A 60 -11.18 1.70 7.90
C VAL A 60 -10.99 2.94 7.04
N ASP A 61 -12.01 3.78 6.90
CA ASP A 61 -11.95 4.99 6.09
C ASP A 61 -10.93 6.00 6.62
N ALA A 62 -10.68 6.00 7.93
CA ALA A 62 -9.61 6.81 8.52
C ALA A 62 -8.25 6.46 7.89
N TYR A 63 -7.89 5.17 7.86
CA TYR A 63 -6.60 4.71 7.31
C TYR A 63 -6.52 4.74 5.78
N LEU A 64 -7.64 4.93 5.09
CA LEU A 64 -7.69 5.10 3.63
C LEU A 64 -7.69 6.57 3.19
N ASN A 65 -7.69 7.52 4.14
CA ASN A 65 -7.72 8.95 3.84
C ASN A 65 -6.33 9.52 3.48
N ILE A 66 -5.96 9.42 2.21
CA ILE A 66 -4.68 9.90 1.67
C ILE A 66 -4.39 11.36 2.09
N GLU A 67 -5.30 12.30 1.82
CA GLU A 67 -5.03 13.73 2.01
C GLU A 67 -4.84 14.11 3.48
N GLU A 68 -5.58 13.48 4.40
CA GLU A 68 -5.38 13.73 5.84
C GLU A 68 -4.05 13.18 6.34
N ILE A 69 -3.66 11.98 5.90
CA ILE A 69 -2.38 11.36 6.25
C ILE A 69 -1.21 12.23 5.73
N ILE A 70 -1.28 12.66 4.48
CA ILE A 70 -0.28 13.54 3.85
C ILE A 70 -0.21 14.89 4.57
N SER A 71 -1.35 15.55 4.79
CA SER A 71 -1.41 16.83 5.49
C SER A 71 -0.81 16.75 6.90
N LEU A 72 -1.11 15.67 7.62
CA LEU A 72 -0.52 15.40 8.93
C LEU A 72 1.00 15.17 8.83
N ALA A 73 1.47 14.39 7.85
CA ALA A 73 2.89 14.12 7.64
C ALA A 73 3.68 15.41 7.39
N ILE A 74 3.17 16.31 6.54
CA ILE A 74 3.74 17.64 6.29
C ILE A 74 3.79 18.46 7.58
N LYS A 75 2.67 18.57 8.29
CA LYS A 75 2.57 19.34 9.55
C LYS A 75 3.54 18.83 10.63
N LYS A 76 3.89 17.55 10.57
CA LYS A 76 4.79 16.89 11.53
C LYS A 76 6.21 16.73 11.03
N GLY A 77 6.56 17.28 9.87
CA GLY A 77 7.92 17.23 9.32
C GLY A 77 8.41 15.78 9.16
N VAL A 78 7.53 14.91 8.67
CA VAL A 78 7.87 13.51 8.36
C VAL A 78 8.71 13.47 7.08
N ASP A 79 9.82 12.76 7.10
CA ASP A 79 10.70 12.61 5.93
C ASP A 79 10.21 11.48 5.01
N ALA A 80 9.63 10.42 5.60
CA ALA A 80 9.18 9.25 4.87
C ALA A 80 7.95 8.58 5.49
N ILE A 81 7.12 7.95 4.66
CA ILE A 81 5.98 7.14 5.08
C ILE A 81 6.22 5.68 4.73
N HIS A 82 6.13 4.80 5.72
CA HIS A 82 6.05 3.36 5.52
C HIS A 82 4.58 2.91 5.50
N PRO A 83 4.07 2.32 4.41
CA PRO A 83 2.66 1.99 4.31
C PRO A 83 2.30 0.65 4.97
N GLY A 84 3.29 -0.18 5.31
CA GLY A 84 3.05 -1.53 5.83
C GLY A 84 2.52 -2.45 4.72
N TYR A 85 1.44 -3.18 5.00
CA TYR A 85 0.72 -3.99 4.02
C TYR A 85 -0.79 -3.78 4.14
N GLY A 86 -1.57 -4.08 3.09
CA GLY A 86 -2.98 -3.68 3.02
C GLY A 86 -3.14 -2.16 3.02
N PHE A 87 -4.35 -1.67 3.28
CA PHE A 87 -4.67 -0.22 3.25
C PHE A 87 -4.14 0.47 1.98
N LEU A 88 -3.21 1.41 2.14
CA LEU A 88 -2.65 2.22 1.06
C LEU A 88 -1.30 1.69 0.51
N SER A 89 -0.83 0.52 0.97
CA SER A 89 0.49 -0.03 0.57
C SER A 89 0.64 -0.36 -0.91
N GLU A 90 -0.45 -0.64 -1.60
CA GLU A 90 -0.49 -0.90 -3.05
C GLU A 90 -1.27 0.19 -3.79
N ASN A 91 -1.47 1.36 -3.17
CA ASN A 91 -2.22 2.46 -3.77
C ASN A 91 -1.25 3.41 -4.51
N PRO A 92 -1.22 3.42 -5.86
CA PRO A 92 -0.30 4.24 -6.63
C PRO A 92 -0.53 5.74 -6.42
N GLU A 93 -1.78 6.16 -6.14
CA GLU A 93 -2.10 7.56 -5.86
C GLU A 93 -1.47 8.00 -4.54
N PHE A 94 -1.46 7.15 -3.51
CA PHE A 94 -0.81 7.48 -2.25
C PHE A 94 0.71 7.67 -2.40
N ALA A 95 1.37 6.76 -3.11
CA ALA A 95 2.80 6.89 -3.40
C ALA A 95 3.12 8.16 -4.20
N LYS A 96 2.28 8.48 -5.21
CA LYS A 96 2.40 9.70 -6.02
C LYS A 96 2.19 10.98 -5.20
N ARG A 97 1.20 10.99 -4.30
CA ARG A 97 0.97 12.13 -3.40
C ARG A 97 2.14 12.33 -2.44
N CYS A 98 2.75 11.26 -1.92
CA CYS A 98 3.99 11.37 -1.13
C CYS A 98 5.11 12.06 -1.92
N GLU A 99 5.38 11.61 -3.15
CA GLU A 99 6.41 12.17 -4.03
C GLU A 99 6.17 13.67 -4.33
N GLN A 100 4.92 14.05 -4.63
CA GLN A 100 4.54 15.44 -4.91
C GLN A 100 4.79 16.40 -3.74
N GLU A 101 4.68 15.90 -2.50
CA GLU A 101 4.89 16.69 -1.28
C GLU A 101 6.31 16.55 -0.73
N GLY A 102 7.21 15.87 -1.45
CA GLY A 102 8.59 15.65 -1.03
C GLY A 102 8.74 14.71 0.17
N ILE A 103 7.76 13.82 0.38
CA ILE A 103 7.80 12.77 1.39
C ILE A 103 8.21 11.47 0.70
N GLU A 104 9.23 10.79 1.21
CA GLU A 104 9.65 9.51 0.63
C GLU A 104 8.59 8.43 0.92
N PHE A 105 8.10 7.77 -0.12
CA PHE A 105 7.27 6.59 0.05
C PHE A 105 8.16 5.34 0.16
N ILE A 106 8.16 4.67 1.32
CA ILE A 106 8.98 3.47 1.53
C ILE A 106 8.31 2.27 0.86
N GLY A 107 8.59 2.09 -0.43
CA GLY A 107 8.04 1.04 -1.27
C GLY A 107 8.35 1.26 -2.76
N PRO A 108 7.67 0.55 -3.68
CA PRO A 108 7.82 0.77 -5.10
C PRO A 108 7.24 2.13 -5.53
N THR A 109 7.70 2.66 -6.66
CA THR A 109 7.18 3.91 -7.22
C THR A 109 5.73 3.76 -7.67
N ALA A 110 4.99 4.88 -7.79
CA ALA A 110 3.62 4.87 -8.30
C ALA A 110 3.52 4.22 -9.70
N MET A 111 4.52 4.42 -10.56
CA MET A 111 4.60 3.79 -11.88
C MET A 111 4.78 2.26 -11.78
N MET A 112 5.64 1.80 -10.87
CA MET A 112 5.83 0.35 -10.64
C MET A 112 4.54 -0.28 -10.09
N MET A 113 3.86 0.40 -9.17
CA MET A 113 2.56 -0.05 -8.65
C MET A 113 1.48 -0.12 -9.73
N ASP A 114 1.35 0.89 -10.58
CA ASP A 114 0.37 0.85 -11.68
C ASP A 114 0.67 -0.26 -12.69
N SER A 115 1.96 -0.52 -12.94
CA SER A 115 2.39 -1.56 -13.88
C SER A 115 2.18 -2.98 -13.34
N LEU A 116 2.28 -3.18 -12.02
CA LEU A 116 2.29 -4.50 -11.39
C LEU A 116 1.05 -4.81 -10.54
N GLY A 117 0.27 -3.81 -10.15
CA GLY A 117 -0.94 -3.97 -9.33
C GLY A 117 -2.11 -4.58 -10.10
N ASP A 118 -2.14 -4.41 -11.42
CA ASP A 118 -3.10 -5.05 -12.31
C ASP A 118 -2.56 -6.40 -12.83
N LYS A 119 -3.38 -7.45 -12.74
CA LYS A 119 -2.98 -8.82 -13.11
C LYS A 119 -2.76 -9.00 -14.61
N ILE A 120 -3.38 -8.18 -15.44
CA ILE A 120 -3.19 -8.19 -16.89
C ILE A 120 -1.92 -7.41 -17.23
N LYS A 121 -1.77 -6.18 -16.71
CA LYS A 121 -0.57 -5.36 -16.93
C LYS A 121 0.69 -6.08 -16.44
N SER A 122 0.67 -6.70 -15.26
CA SER A 122 1.82 -7.44 -14.72
C SER A 122 2.24 -8.63 -15.60
N LYS A 123 1.28 -9.33 -16.24
CA LYS A 123 1.60 -10.39 -17.21
C LYS A 123 2.21 -9.86 -18.49
N ILE A 124 1.77 -8.69 -18.97
CA ILE A 124 2.36 -8.01 -20.12
C ILE A 124 3.81 -7.68 -19.82
N VAL A 125 4.08 -7.04 -18.67
CA VAL A 125 5.44 -6.73 -18.21
C VAL A 125 6.30 -7.99 -18.11
N ALA A 126 5.79 -9.06 -17.49
CA ALA A 126 6.52 -10.33 -17.37
C ALA A 126 6.91 -10.93 -18.73
N LYS A 127 5.99 -10.88 -19.70
CA LYS A 127 6.22 -11.35 -21.07
C LYS A 127 7.26 -10.52 -21.81
N GLU A 128 7.24 -9.19 -21.65
CA GLU A 128 8.21 -8.27 -22.25
C GLU A 128 9.65 -8.54 -21.77
N VAL A 129 9.82 -8.93 -20.51
CA VAL A 129 11.14 -9.28 -19.95
C VAL A 129 11.48 -10.77 -20.06
N GLY A 130 10.70 -11.55 -20.82
CA GLY A 130 10.97 -12.96 -21.09
C GLY A 130 10.72 -13.90 -19.92
N VAL A 131 9.97 -13.48 -18.89
CA VAL A 131 9.57 -14.34 -17.77
C VAL A 131 8.40 -15.23 -18.19
N PRO A 132 8.49 -16.57 -18.04
CA PRO A 132 7.40 -17.47 -18.35
C PRO A 132 6.15 -17.17 -17.52
N ILE A 133 4.99 -17.07 -18.17
CA ILE A 133 3.69 -16.84 -17.52
C ILE A 133 2.75 -18.04 -17.70
N ILE A 134 1.81 -18.20 -16.77
CA ILE A 134 0.74 -19.19 -16.91
C ILE A 134 -0.13 -18.80 -18.12
N PRO A 135 -0.33 -19.69 -19.10
CA PRO A 135 -1.21 -19.45 -20.23
C PRO A 135 -2.62 -19.09 -19.75
N GLY A 136 -3.20 -18.05 -20.32
CA GLY A 136 -4.54 -17.61 -19.97
C GLY A 136 -4.99 -16.47 -20.87
N TYR A 137 -6.22 -16.06 -20.70
CA TYR A 137 -6.78 -14.95 -21.47
C TYR A 137 -6.24 -13.61 -20.93
N GLU A 138 -5.65 -12.81 -21.82
CA GLU A 138 -4.94 -11.56 -21.50
C GLU A 138 -5.87 -10.32 -21.53
N LYS A 139 -7.20 -10.51 -21.52
CA LYS A 139 -8.19 -9.43 -21.56
C LYS A 139 -9.32 -9.70 -20.57
N ASP A 140 -10.09 -8.66 -20.28
CA ASP A 140 -11.31 -8.81 -19.48
C ASP A 140 -12.31 -9.74 -20.17
N ILE A 141 -12.86 -10.68 -19.40
CA ILE A 141 -13.97 -11.52 -19.82
C ILE A 141 -15.25 -10.86 -19.32
N LYS A 142 -16.07 -10.35 -20.24
CA LYS A 142 -17.28 -9.59 -19.88
C LYS A 142 -18.52 -10.46 -19.81
N THR A 143 -18.48 -11.65 -20.42
CA THR A 143 -19.65 -12.53 -20.51
C THR A 143 -19.32 -13.99 -20.20
N VAL A 144 -20.32 -14.72 -19.71
CA VAL A 144 -20.21 -16.17 -19.49
C VAL A 144 -19.97 -16.93 -20.80
N ALA A 145 -20.49 -16.43 -21.92
CA ALA A 145 -20.27 -17.03 -23.24
C ALA A 145 -18.80 -16.97 -23.67
N GLU A 146 -18.14 -15.81 -23.50
CA GLU A 146 -16.70 -15.65 -23.72
C GLU A 146 -15.90 -16.56 -22.79
N ALA A 147 -16.25 -16.61 -21.51
CA ALA A 147 -15.61 -17.50 -20.54
C ALA A 147 -15.66 -18.97 -20.99
N ARG A 148 -16.82 -19.44 -21.48
CA ARG A 148 -17.01 -20.81 -21.97
C ARG A 148 -16.19 -21.10 -23.23
N ARG A 149 -16.03 -20.12 -24.13
CA ARG A 149 -15.20 -20.28 -25.34
C ARG A 149 -13.74 -20.49 -24.95
N HIS A 150 -13.19 -19.59 -24.12
CA HIS A 150 -11.79 -19.68 -23.69
C HIS A 150 -11.53 -20.89 -22.79
N ALA A 151 -12.52 -21.32 -22.01
CA ALA A 151 -12.42 -22.55 -21.23
C ALA A 151 -12.17 -23.80 -22.10
N LYS A 152 -12.84 -23.87 -23.26
CA LYS A 152 -12.64 -24.97 -24.23
C LYS A 152 -11.27 -24.92 -24.89
N GLU A 153 -10.75 -23.72 -25.15
CA GLU A 153 -9.42 -23.51 -25.75
C GLU A 153 -8.28 -23.86 -24.78
N CYS A 154 -8.41 -23.47 -23.50
CA CYS A 154 -7.39 -23.72 -22.48
C CYS A 154 -7.42 -25.15 -21.92
N GLY A 155 -8.57 -25.82 -21.93
CA GLY A 155 -8.76 -27.13 -21.30
C GLY A 155 -8.95 -27.04 -19.78
N TYR A 156 -9.57 -28.07 -19.18
CA TYR A 156 -9.81 -28.13 -17.74
C TYR A 156 -8.70 -28.89 -17.00
N PRO A 157 -8.42 -28.55 -15.72
CA PRO A 157 -9.10 -27.57 -14.87
C PRO A 157 -8.70 -26.11 -15.15
N LEU A 158 -9.55 -25.17 -14.73
CA LEU A 158 -9.36 -23.72 -14.90
C LEU A 158 -9.49 -22.97 -13.58
N MET A 159 -8.85 -21.80 -13.50
CA MET A 159 -8.95 -20.87 -12.38
C MET A 159 -9.48 -19.53 -12.87
N LEU A 160 -10.68 -19.15 -12.42
CA LEU A 160 -11.22 -17.80 -12.63
C LEU A 160 -10.68 -16.87 -11.54
N LYS A 161 -10.13 -15.73 -11.95
CA LYS A 161 -9.58 -14.71 -11.04
C LYS A 161 -10.19 -13.36 -11.41
N ALA A 162 -10.66 -12.64 -10.40
CA ALA A 162 -11.00 -11.22 -10.49
C ALA A 162 -9.74 -10.39 -10.76
#